data_AF-A0A7K3MTB2-F1
#
_entry.id   AF-A0A7K3MTB2-F1
#
_cell.length_a   1.000
_cell.length_b   1.000
_cell.length_c   1.000
_cell.angle_alpha   90.00
_cell.angle_beta   90.00
_cell.angle_gamma   90.00
#
_symmetry.space_group_name_H-M   'P 1'
#
loop_
_entity.id
_entity.type
_entity.pdbx_description
1 polymer ?
#
loop_
_entity_poly.entity_id
_entity_poly.type
_entity_poly.pdbx_seq_one_letter_code
_entity_poly.pdbx_strand_id
1 'polypeptide(L)'
;MAKSLNNNLKKAKAGKNDEFYTELTDIEKELRHYKDHFKGKTVFCNCDDPRISNFFHYFSYNFEALGLKKLITTCYKNQNRDLFTEHKSESAIYLEYTGDKNGDRIPNPEEIGIVHLKGDGDFRSPESVELLKQADIVVTNPPFSLFREYVEQLIEHDKKFLIIGNQNVITYKEIFKLIKENKLWAGVDNGGTKWFKVPDHYDIATETRIKTENGQKYFSMGSVFWFTNLDNRKRHEDIILYKTYYGNESEYPTYDNYDAIEVNKVANIPTDFKGVMGVPITFIDKYNPNQFEILGMASSAGYNSEVVGMPFLGEKDARPLIEGKNTFARVIIKNKRI
;
A
#
# COMPACT_ATOMS: atom_id res chain seq x y z
N MET A 1 -25.97 25.59 -22.83
CA MET A 1 -26.31 24.94 -21.54
C MET A 1 -25.28 23.87 -21.24
N ALA A 2 -24.30 24.17 -20.39
CA ALA A 2 -23.29 23.22 -19.92
C ALA A 2 -22.81 23.70 -18.54
N LYS A 3 -23.52 23.29 -17.49
CA LYS A 3 -23.17 23.64 -16.11
C LYS A 3 -23.70 22.57 -15.15
N SER A 4 -23.16 21.35 -15.22
CA SER A 4 -23.54 20.26 -14.32
C SER A 4 -22.49 19.13 -14.22
N LEU A 5 -21.19 19.43 -14.17
CA LEU A 5 -20.17 18.43 -13.82
C LEU A 5 -19.28 18.79 -12.61
N ASN A 6 -19.28 20.04 -12.15
CA ASN A 6 -18.42 20.47 -11.03
C ASN A 6 -19.03 20.32 -9.63
N ASN A 7 -20.32 19.95 -9.51
CA ASN A 7 -20.96 19.79 -8.20
C ASN A 7 -20.77 18.39 -7.57
N ASN A 8 -20.45 17.36 -8.37
CA ASN A 8 -20.22 16.01 -7.85
C ASN A 8 -18.85 15.86 -7.15
N LEU A 9 -17.83 16.62 -7.58
CA LEU A 9 -16.50 16.60 -6.97
C LEU A 9 -16.45 17.27 -5.57
N LYS A 10 -17.39 18.17 -5.26
CA LYS A 10 -17.44 18.84 -3.95
C LYS A 10 -18.23 18.05 -2.89
N LYS A 11 -19.18 17.20 -3.30
CA LYS A 11 -19.91 16.31 -2.36
C LYS A 11 -19.07 15.11 -1.90
N ALA A 12 -18.08 14.68 -2.67
CA ALA A 12 -17.13 13.63 -2.28
C ALA A 12 -16.14 14.05 -1.16
N LYS A 13 -16.16 15.33 -0.75
CA LYS A 13 -15.25 15.86 0.29
C LYS A 13 -15.81 15.79 1.71
N ALA A 14 -17.08 15.40 1.88
CA ALA A 14 -17.82 15.53 3.14
C ALA A 14 -18.12 14.19 3.87
N GLY A 15 -17.54 13.07 3.41
CA GLY A 15 -17.64 11.78 4.09
C GLY A 15 -16.49 10.89 3.63
N LYS A 16 -15.33 11.04 4.27
CA LYS A 16 -14.21 10.12 4.01
C LYS A 16 -14.52 8.81 4.71
N ASN A 17 -15.29 7.97 4.04
CA ASN A 17 -15.53 6.59 4.43
C ASN A 17 -14.24 5.79 4.12
N ASP A 18 -13.21 5.96 4.94
CA ASP A 18 -11.94 5.20 4.84
C ASP A 18 -11.99 3.94 5.74
N GLU A 19 -13.19 3.46 6.11
CA GLU A 19 -13.41 2.27 6.93
C GLU A 19 -13.42 1.00 6.08
N PHE A 20 -12.24 0.48 5.77
CA PHE A 20 -12.06 -0.79 5.08
C PHE A 20 -11.41 -1.80 6.01
N TYR A 21 -12.19 -2.80 6.45
CA TYR A 21 -11.64 -3.88 7.26
C TYR A 21 -11.01 -4.95 6.36
N THR A 22 -9.76 -5.28 6.66
CA THR A 22 -8.99 -6.28 5.91
C THR A 22 -9.34 -7.68 6.40
N GLU A 23 -9.61 -8.59 5.48
CA GLU A 23 -9.91 -9.99 5.81
C GLU A 23 -8.68 -10.73 6.36
N LEU A 24 -8.88 -11.57 7.38
CA LEU A 24 -7.81 -12.38 7.98
C LEU A 24 -7.08 -13.23 6.93
N THR A 25 -7.80 -13.77 5.95
CA THR A 25 -7.20 -14.60 4.90
C THR A 25 -6.23 -13.83 4.00
N ASP A 26 -6.47 -12.53 3.76
CA ASP A 26 -5.57 -11.69 2.96
C ASP A 26 -4.34 -11.29 3.79
N ILE A 27 -4.51 -11.10 5.10
CA ILE A 27 -3.41 -10.90 6.06
C ILE A 27 -2.50 -12.14 6.12
N GLU A 28 -3.08 -13.33 6.26
CA GLU A 28 -2.34 -14.60 6.32
C GLU A 28 -1.56 -14.91 5.03
N LYS A 29 -2.18 -14.66 3.87
CA LYS A 29 -1.54 -14.85 2.55
C LYS A 29 -0.29 -13.98 2.40
N GLU A 30 -0.32 -12.74 2.87
CA GLU A 30 0.83 -11.85 2.80
C GLU A 30 1.86 -12.18 3.90
N LEU A 31 1.44 -12.23 5.18
CA LEU A 31 2.36 -12.32 6.31
C LEU A 31 3.16 -13.62 6.37
N ARG A 32 2.69 -14.70 5.74
CA ARG A 32 3.47 -15.95 5.62
C ARG A 32 4.83 -15.75 4.95
N HIS A 33 5.00 -14.68 4.17
CA HIS A 33 6.23 -14.36 3.45
C HIS A 33 7.27 -13.63 4.33
N TYR A 34 6.91 -13.21 5.54
CA TYR A 34 7.75 -12.34 6.39
C TYR A 34 8.00 -12.92 7.79
N LYS A 35 7.67 -14.19 8.05
CA LYS A 35 7.75 -14.82 9.38
C LYS A 35 9.10 -14.58 10.08
N ASP A 36 10.19 -14.73 9.33
CA ASP A 36 11.55 -14.60 9.87
C ASP A 36 11.89 -13.16 10.32
N HIS A 37 11.15 -12.15 9.86
CA HIS A 37 11.34 -10.76 10.27
C HIS A 37 10.80 -10.47 11.68
N PHE A 38 9.88 -11.29 12.21
CA PHE A 38 9.15 -10.98 13.44
C PHE A 38 9.82 -11.46 14.73
N LYS A 39 10.79 -12.37 14.65
CA LYS A 39 11.41 -12.96 15.84
C LYS A 39 12.06 -11.88 16.73
N GLY A 40 11.65 -11.85 18.00
CA GLY A 40 12.12 -10.92 19.02
C GLY A 40 11.68 -9.47 18.80
N LYS A 41 10.73 -9.22 17.89
CA LYS A 41 10.29 -7.86 17.52
C LYS A 41 9.03 -7.43 18.26
N THR A 42 8.93 -6.11 18.43
CA THR A 42 7.68 -5.44 18.79
C THR A 42 6.92 -5.07 17.52
N VAL A 43 5.69 -5.57 17.37
CA VAL A 43 4.80 -5.21 16.26
C VAL A 43 3.77 -4.19 16.72
N PHE A 44 3.53 -3.17 15.89
CA PHE A 44 2.48 -2.18 16.12
C PHE A 44 1.45 -2.20 14.99
N CYS A 45 0.19 -2.43 15.37
CA CYS A 45 -0.97 -2.40 14.49
C CYS A 45 -1.84 -1.19 14.85
N ASN A 46 -1.42 0.00 14.43
CA ASN A 46 -2.16 1.25 14.67
C ASN A 46 -3.22 1.49 13.59
N CYS A 47 -4.22 2.34 13.87
CA CYS A 47 -5.32 2.65 12.94
C CYS A 47 -6.28 1.49 12.65
N ASP A 48 -6.28 0.47 13.50
CA ASP A 48 -7.27 -0.61 13.45
C ASP A 48 -8.17 -0.53 14.70
N ASP A 49 -9.41 -1.02 14.65
CA ASP A 49 -10.17 -1.20 15.89
C ASP A 49 -9.74 -2.53 16.51
N PRO A 50 -8.98 -2.52 17.61
CA PRO A 50 -8.30 -3.71 18.12
C PRO A 50 -9.24 -4.83 18.56
N ARG A 51 -10.55 -4.56 18.70
CA ARG A 51 -11.55 -5.55 19.10
C ARG A 51 -12.09 -6.36 17.93
N ILE A 52 -11.91 -5.85 16.71
CA ILE A 52 -12.36 -6.45 15.45
C ILE A 52 -11.22 -6.53 14.42
N SER A 53 -10.03 -6.06 14.80
CA SER A 53 -8.82 -6.06 13.99
C SER A 53 -8.37 -7.49 13.68
N ASN A 54 -8.42 -7.86 12.41
CA ASN A 54 -7.82 -9.11 11.97
C ASN A 54 -6.29 -9.08 12.04
N PHE A 55 -5.66 -7.89 12.08
CA PHE A 55 -4.23 -7.75 12.34
C PHE A 55 -3.89 -8.15 13.79
N PHE A 56 -4.59 -7.57 14.77
CA PHE A 56 -4.42 -7.96 16.17
C PHE A 56 -4.76 -9.45 16.37
N HIS A 57 -5.85 -9.94 15.77
CA HIS A 57 -6.20 -11.36 15.81
C HIS A 57 -5.06 -12.23 15.29
N TYR A 58 -4.53 -11.95 14.09
CA TYR A 58 -3.42 -12.70 13.52
C TYR A 58 -2.20 -12.71 14.45
N PHE A 59 -1.73 -11.54 14.90
CA PHE A 59 -0.49 -11.47 15.68
C PHE A 59 -0.62 -12.00 17.10
N SER A 60 -1.78 -11.82 17.76
CA SER A 60 -2.01 -12.34 19.11
C SER A 60 -2.08 -13.86 19.12
N TYR A 61 -2.81 -14.47 18.18
CA TYR A 61 -2.92 -15.94 18.08
C TYR A 61 -1.64 -16.61 17.55
N ASN A 62 -0.80 -15.87 16.81
CA ASN A 62 0.48 -16.38 16.31
C ASN A 62 1.68 -15.86 17.13
N PHE A 63 1.47 -15.23 18.29
CA PHE A 63 2.51 -14.50 19.03
C PHE A 63 3.73 -15.37 19.31
N GLU A 64 3.51 -16.53 19.93
CA GLU A 64 4.56 -17.49 20.28
C GLU A 64 5.18 -18.14 19.04
N ALA A 65 4.38 -18.46 18.03
CA ALA A 65 4.84 -19.08 16.79
C ALA A 65 5.74 -18.14 15.96
N LEU A 66 5.48 -16.84 16.01
CA LEU A 66 6.30 -15.80 15.40
C LEU A 66 7.49 -15.39 16.30
N GLY A 67 7.49 -15.81 17.56
CA GLY A 67 8.48 -15.43 18.56
C GLY A 67 8.49 -13.93 18.83
N LEU A 68 7.33 -13.28 18.85
CA LEU A 68 7.21 -11.85 19.11
C LEU A 68 7.67 -11.50 20.53
N LYS A 69 8.18 -10.27 20.69
CA LYS A 69 8.50 -9.71 22.00
C LYS A 69 7.31 -8.99 22.62
N LYS A 70 6.56 -8.27 21.79
CA LYS A 70 5.43 -7.43 22.21
C LYS A 70 4.55 -7.13 21.00
N LEU A 71 3.24 -7.05 21.24
CA LEU A 71 2.24 -6.59 20.28
C LEU A 71 1.53 -5.38 20.87
N ILE A 72 1.46 -4.30 20.10
CA ILE A 72 0.76 -3.06 20.45
C ILE A 72 -0.31 -2.82 19.39
N THR A 73 -1.49 -2.36 19.80
CA THR A 73 -2.51 -1.87 18.86
C THR A 73 -3.29 -0.72 19.47
N THR A 74 -3.58 0.32 18.70
CA THR A 74 -4.33 1.50 19.15
C THR A 74 -5.71 1.54 18.51
N CYS A 75 -6.73 1.90 19.29
CA CYS A 75 -8.09 2.15 18.82
C CYS A 75 -8.31 3.63 18.55
N TYR A 76 -8.78 3.99 17.35
CA TYR A 76 -9.29 5.34 17.10
C TYR A 76 -10.77 5.42 17.49
N LYS A 77 -11.10 6.26 18.49
CA LYS A 77 -12.47 6.62 18.93
C LYS A 77 -13.52 5.48 18.98
N ASN A 78 -13.23 4.33 19.61
CA ASN A 78 -14.27 3.31 19.77
C ASN A 78 -14.14 2.44 21.04
N GLN A 79 -15.18 2.43 21.88
CA GLN A 79 -15.23 1.65 23.13
C GLN A 79 -16.39 0.64 23.20
N ASN A 80 -17.31 0.60 22.23
CA ASN A 80 -18.40 -0.41 22.17
C ASN A 80 -18.20 -1.52 21.13
N ARG A 81 -18.56 -2.76 21.50
CA ARG A 81 -18.36 -4.02 20.73
C ARG A 81 -19.13 -4.09 19.41
N ASP A 82 -20.04 -3.16 19.16
CA ASP A 82 -20.83 -3.14 17.94
C ASP A 82 -20.02 -2.49 16.82
N LEU A 83 -19.90 -3.24 15.71
CA LEU A 83 -19.11 -2.96 14.51
C LEU A 83 -19.40 -1.61 13.83
N PHE A 84 -20.35 -0.83 14.34
CA PHE A 84 -20.81 0.45 13.81
C PHE A 84 -21.38 1.33 14.94
N THR A 85 -20.58 1.72 15.93
CA THR A 85 -21.02 2.76 16.87
C THR A 85 -20.65 4.15 16.37
N GLU A 86 -21.66 5.02 16.34
CA GLU A 86 -21.50 6.47 16.22
C GLU A 86 -20.41 6.93 17.18
N HIS A 87 -19.42 7.69 16.66
CA HIS A 87 -18.25 8.25 17.34
C HIS A 87 -18.59 9.04 18.62
N LYS A 88 -19.03 8.37 19.68
CA LYS A 88 -19.59 8.96 20.91
C LYS A 88 -18.69 8.82 22.13
N SER A 89 -17.47 8.30 21.99
CA SER A 89 -16.50 8.25 23.09
C SER A 89 -15.35 9.23 22.85
N GLU A 90 -14.97 9.96 23.91
CA GLU A 90 -13.92 10.98 23.89
C GLU A 90 -12.50 10.41 24.03
N SER A 91 -12.32 9.15 24.49
CA SER A 91 -10.99 8.57 24.77
C SER A 91 -10.71 7.28 23.99
N ALA A 92 -9.55 7.25 23.33
CA ALA A 92 -9.00 6.06 22.70
C ALA A 92 -8.37 5.11 23.72
N ILE A 93 -8.12 3.86 23.30
CA ILE A 93 -7.38 2.87 24.08
C ILE A 93 -6.24 2.31 23.25
N TYR A 94 -5.22 1.74 23.89
CA TYR A 94 -4.33 0.79 23.27
C TYR A 94 -4.31 -0.52 24.03
N LEU A 95 -4.11 -1.61 23.28
CA LEU A 95 -3.87 -2.93 23.84
C LEU A 95 -2.37 -3.22 23.76
N GLU A 96 -1.85 -3.78 24.84
CA GLU A 96 -0.51 -4.34 24.90
C GLU A 96 -0.59 -5.83 25.24
N TYR A 97 0.05 -6.65 24.41
CA TYR A 97 0.18 -8.08 24.64
C TYR A 97 1.65 -8.49 24.61
N THR A 98 2.07 -9.26 25.61
CA THR A 98 3.47 -9.67 25.83
C THR A 98 3.65 -11.18 25.82
N GLY A 99 2.64 -11.91 25.34
CA GLY A 99 2.65 -13.36 25.25
C GLY A 99 1.80 -14.03 26.33
N ASP A 100 1.76 -15.35 26.20
CA ASP A 100 0.99 -16.25 27.06
C ASP A 100 1.54 -16.28 28.49
N LYS A 101 0.64 -16.19 29.48
CA LYS A 101 0.99 -16.23 30.91
C LYS A 101 0.44 -17.47 31.61
N ASN A 102 -0.53 -18.17 31.02
CA ASN A 102 -1.22 -19.30 31.64
C ASN A 102 -0.84 -20.67 31.01
N GLY A 103 -0.15 -20.66 29.87
CA GLY A 103 0.37 -21.83 29.17
C GLY A 103 -0.56 -22.41 28.09
N ASP A 104 -1.73 -21.82 27.82
CA ASP A 104 -2.70 -22.30 26.83
C ASP A 104 -2.48 -21.75 25.41
N ARG A 105 -1.62 -20.73 25.28
CA ARG A 105 -1.28 -20.01 24.03
C ARG A 105 -2.49 -19.36 23.34
N ILE A 106 -3.54 -19.05 24.09
CA ILE A 106 -4.75 -18.38 23.60
C ILE A 106 -4.82 -17.00 24.27
N PRO A 107 -4.71 -15.91 23.49
CA PRO A 107 -4.74 -14.57 24.05
C PRO A 107 -6.10 -14.30 24.71
N ASN A 108 -6.06 -13.90 25.99
CA ASN A 108 -7.25 -13.63 26.80
C ASN A 108 -7.21 -12.21 27.44
N PRO A 109 -8.37 -11.67 27.85
CA PRO A 109 -8.45 -10.32 28.43
C PRO A 109 -7.60 -10.11 29.68
N GLU A 110 -7.32 -11.15 30.46
CA GLU A 110 -6.46 -11.08 31.64
C GLU A 110 -4.97 -10.91 31.28
N GLU A 111 -4.57 -11.40 30.12
CA GLU A 111 -3.21 -11.25 29.58
C GLU A 111 -3.01 -9.94 28.82
N ILE A 112 -4.05 -9.47 28.15
CA ILE A 112 -4.04 -8.27 27.31
C ILE A 112 -4.21 -7.03 28.19
N GLY A 113 -3.15 -6.22 28.30
CA GLY A 113 -3.20 -4.95 29.00
C GLY A 113 -4.02 -3.93 28.21
N ILE A 114 -5.02 -3.31 28.84
CA ILE A 114 -5.80 -2.20 28.28
C ILE A 114 -5.32 -0.91 28.93
N VAL A 115 -4.95 0.08 28.11
CA VAL A 115 -4.53 1.40 28.59
C VAL A 115 -5.28 2.49 27.86
N HIS A 116 -5.83 3.43 28.61
CA HIS A 116 -6.55 4.58 28.06
C HIS A 116 -5.57 5.66 27.58
N LEU A 117 -5.78 6.13 26.36
CA LEU A 117 -5.12 7.30 25.80
C LEU A 117 -5.84 8.57 26.24
N LYS A 118 -5.09 9.66 26.41
CA LYS A 118 -5.66 10.99 26.66
C LYS A 118 -6.25 11.60 25.39
N GLY A 119 -5.68 11.28 24.24
CA GLY A 119 -6.13 11.71 22.92
C GLY A 119 -7.12 10.75 22.26
N ASP A 120 -7.36 11.00 20.97
CA ASP A 120 -8.33 10.28 20.15
C ASP A 120 -7.74 9.06 19.42
N GLY A 121 -6.45 8.79 19.58
CA GLY A 121 -5.75 7.67 18.96
C GLY A 121 -5.28 7.94 17.53
N ASP A 122 -5.35 9.18 17.04
CA ASP A 122 -4.76 9.57 15.75
C ASP A 122 -3.26 9.18 15.73
N PHE A 123 -2.76 8.64 14.62
CA PHE A 123 -1.37 8.20 14.48
C PHE A 123 -0.35 9.35 14.65
N ARG A 124 -0.82 10.60 14.49
CA ARG A 124 -0.02 11.83 14.66
C ARG A 124 0.00 12.32 16.11
N SER A 125 -0.88 11.80 16.95
CA SER A 125 -0.92 12.20 18.36
C SER A 125 0.39 11.84 19.06
N PRO A 126 0.85 12.66 20.03
CA PRO A 126 2.09 12.37 20.76
C PRO A 126 2.09 10.97 21.40
N GLU A 127 0.95 10.51 21.91
CA GLU A 127 0.84 9.18 22.52
C GLU A 127 1.02 8.06 21.49
N SER A 128 0.39 8.16 20.32
CA SER A 128 0.59 7.20 19.22
C SER A 128 2.03 7.20 18.70
N VAL A 129 2.69 8.36 18.67
CA VAL A 129 4.10 8.47 18.27
C VAL A 129 5.02 7.82 19.31
N GLU A 130 4.73 7.94 20.61
CA GLU A 130 5.49 7.22 21.65
C GLU A 130 5.30 5.69 21.56
N LEU A 131 4.11 5.22 21.18
CA LEU A 131 3.89 3.80 20.89
C LEU A 131 4.63 3.35 19.63
N LEU A 132 4.61 4.17 18.57
CA LEU A 132 5.38 3.94 17.34
C LEU A 132 6.88 3.80 17.63
N LYS A 133 7.43 4.67 18.48
CA LYS A 133 8.86 4.62 18.86
C LYS A 133 9.25 3.29 19.50
N GLN A 134 8.36 2.66 20.26
CA GLN A 134 8.58 1.35 20.89
C GLN A 134 8.55 0.17 19.90
N ALA A 135 7.94 0.36 18.73
CA ALA A 135 7.76 -0.68 17.73
C ALA A 135 9.00 -0.87 16.85
N ASP A 136 9.29 -2.10 16.46
CA ASP A 136 10.28 -2.41 15.43
C ASP A 136 9.63 -2.44 14.04
N ILE A 137 8.41 -3.01 13.97
CA ILE A 137 7.68 -3.23 12.72
C ILE A 137 6.24 -2.73 12.87
N VAL A 138 5.77 -1.99 11.87
CA VAL A 138 4.38 -1.54 11.78
C VAL A 138 3.64 -2.36 10.74
N VAL A 139 2.51 -2.97 11.11
CA VAL A 139 1.71 -3.78 10.19
C VAL A 139 0.25 -3.39 10.31
N THR A 140 -0.31 -2.74 9.28
CA THR A 140 -1.68 -2.22 9.34
C THR A 140 -2.29 -1.84 7.98
N ASN A 141 -3.57 -1.50 7.98
CA ASN A 141 -4.27 -0.84 6.89
C ASN A 141 -4.49 0.66 7.23
N PRO A 142 -3.58 1.57 6.86
CA PRO A 142 -3.72 2.99 7.16
C PRO A 142 -4.84 3.65 6.35
N PRO A 143 -5.38 4.80 6.78
CA PRO A 143 -6.33 5.58 6.00
C PRO A 143 -5.73 5.96 4.63
N PHE A 144 -6.34 5.52 3.54
CA PHE A 144 -5.78 5.72 2.19
C PHE A 144 -5.60 7.20 1.84
N SER A 145 -6.46 8.06 2.37
CA SER A 145 -6.36 9.50 2.15
C SER A 145 -5.19 10.18 2.88
N LEU A 146 -4.59 9.51 3.87
CA LEU A 146 -3.43 9.95 4.65
C LEU A 146 -2.17 9.11 4.39
N PHE A 147 -2.20 8.21 3.40
CA PHE A 147 -1.13 7.24 3.12
C PHE A 147 0.26 7.89 2.98
N ARG A 148 0.35 9.06 2.32
CA ARG A 148 1.63 9.77 2.14
C ARG A 148 2.23 10.26 3.46
N GLU A 149 1.43 10.98 4.24
CA GLU A 149 1.81 11.51 5.56
C GLU A 149 2.16 10.37 6.51
N TYR A 150 1.42 9.26 6.43
CA TYR A 150 1.70 8.07 7.22
C TYR A 150 3.04 7.41 6.85
N VAL A 151 3.30 7.16 5.56
CA VAL A 151 4.60 6.62 5.10
C VAL A 151 5.76 7.55 5.47
N GLU A 152 5.58 8.86 5.32
CA GLU A 152 6.59 9.85 5.72
C GLU A 152 6.96 9.70 7.20
N GLN A 153 5.97 9.64 8.09
CA GLN A 153 6.20 9.40 9.52
C GLN A 153 6.94 8.08 9.78
N LEU A 154 6.57 6.99 9.10
CA LEU A 154 7.25 5.70 9.27
C LEU A 154 8.73 5.76 8.85
N ILE A 155 9.03 6.49 7.77
CA ILE A 155 10.41 6.69 7.30
C ILE A 155 11.19 7.60 8.25
N GLU A 156 10.61 8.70 8.74
CA GLU A 156 11.23 9.60 9.71
C GLU A 156 11.63 8.90 11.01
N HIS A 157 10.84 7.91 11.44
CA HIS A 157 11.09 7.11 12.63
C HIS A 157 11.87 5.81 12.37
N ASP A 158 12.45 5.64 11.17
CA ASP A 158 13.23 4.47 10.74
C ASP A 158 12.52 3.13 11.01
N LYS A 159 11.22 3.08 10.71
CA LYS A 159 10.41 1.90 10.97
C LYS A 159 10.44 0.93 9.80
N LYS A 160 10.47 -0.35 10.14
CA LYS A 160 10.07 -1.39 9.20
C LYS A 160 8.56 -1.46 9.15
N PHE A 161 8.00 -1.72 7.97
CA PHE A 161 6.55 -1.76 7.84
C PHE A 161 6.06 -2.66 6.73
N LEU A 162 4.81 -3.11 6.87
CA LEU A 162 4.02 -3.80 5.85
C LEU A 162 2.59 -3.26 5.94
N ILE A 163 2.20 -2.46 4.95
CA ILE A 163 0.97 -1.66 5.01
C ILE A 163 0.15 -1.80 3.73
N ILE A 164 -1.15 -1.58 3.84
CA ILE A 164 -2.06 -1.64 2.71
C ILE A 164 -2.29 -0.24 2.13
N GLY A 165 -2.34 -0.13 0.80
CA GLY A 165 -2.64 1.11 0.11
C GLY A 165 -3.24 0.89 -1.27
N ASN A 166 -3.74 1.96 -1.88
CA ASN A 166 -4.17 1.93 -3.27
C ASN A 166 -2.94 2.02 -4.20
N GLN A 167 -2.84 1.18 -5.23
CA GLN A 167 -1.72 1.15 -6.18
C GLN A 167 -1.41 2.52 -6.82
N ASN A 168 -2.39 3.41 -6.93
CA ASN A 168 -2.20 4.74 -7.51
C ASN A 168 -1.22 5.60 -6.69
N VAL A 169 -0.96 5.27 -5.41
CA VAL A 169 0.06 5.96 -4.60
C VAL A 169 1.46 5.83 -5.19
N ILE A 170 1.73 4.82 -6.02
CA ILE A 170 2.99 4.67 -6.78
C ILE A 170 3.25 5.92 -7.65
N THR A 171 2.20 6.58 -8.13
CA THR A 171 2.34 7.79 -8.97
C THR A 171 2.63 9.06 -8.19
N TYR A 172 2.58 9.00 -6.85
CA TYR A 172 2.81 10.17 -6.02
C TYR A 172 4.31 10.42 -5.90
N LYS A 173 4.73 11.67 -6.07
CA LYS A 173 6.14 12.07 -6.10
C LYS A 173 6.93 11.55 -4.90
N GLU A 174 6.38 11.70 -3.69
CA GLU A 174 7.02 11.32 -2.44
C GLU A 174 7.21 9.79 -2.33
N ILE A 175 6.17 9.03 -2.70
CA ILE A 175 6.19 7.56 -2.66
C ILE A 175 7.10 7.00 -3.76
N PHE A 176 7.00 7.52 -4.98
CA PHE A 176 7.82 7.08 -6.10
C PHE A 176 9.31 7.30 -5.84
N LYS A 177 9.67 8.42 -5.18
CA LYS A 177 11.05 8.67 -4.75
C LYS A 177 11.57 7.54 -3.85
N LEU A 178 10.78 7.09 -2.88
CA LEU A 178 11.15 5.97 -2.00
C LEU A 178 11.30 4.66 -2.80
N ILE A 179 10.46 4.41 -3.80
CA ILE A 179 10.56 3.24 -4.68
C ILE A 179 11.84 3.27 -5.49
N LYS A 180 12.14 4.39 -6.16
CA LYS A 180 13.36 4.60 -6.94
C LYS A 180 14.62 4.41 -6.10
N GLU A 181 14.61 4.91 -4.86
CA GLU A 181 15.71 4.80 -3.91
C GLU A 181 15.80 3.41 -3.22
N ASN A 182 14.96 2.45 -3.60
CA ASN A 182 14.87 1.12 -2.96
C ASN A 182 14.60 1.17 -1.46
N LYS A 183 13.78 2.14 -1.00
CA LYS A 183 13.34 2.29 0.39
C LYS A 183 11.90 1.82 0.63
N LEU A 184 11.13 1.63 -0.44
CA LEU A 184 9.75 1.11 -0.41
C LEU A 184 9.52 0.24 -1.65
N TRP A 185 8.83 -0.88 -1.50
CA TRP A 185 8.45 -1.76 -2.61
C TRP A 185 7.08 -2.38 -2.39
N ALA A 186 6.58 -3.04 -3.43
CA ALA A 186 5.34 -3.80 -3.39
C ALA A 186 5.51 -5.09 -2.56
N GLY A 187 4.47 -5.46 -1.81
CA GLY A 187 4.37 -6.76 -1.14
C GLY A 187 4.15 -7.92 -2.11
N VAL A 188 3.80 -9.09 -1.56
CA VAL A 188 3.73 -10.33 -2.35
C VAL A 188 2.37 -10.52 -3.00
N ASP A 189 1.30 -10.50 -2.20
CA ASP A 189 -0.08 -10.82 -2.59
C ASP A 189 -0.83 -9.58 -3.11
N ASN A 190 -0.38 -9.01 -4.23
CA ASN A 190 -1.03 -7.86 -4.88
C ASN A 190 -1.97 -8.23 -6.04
N GLY A 191 -2.07 -9.53 -6.36
CA GLY A 191 -2.99 -10.04 -7.36
C GLY A 191 -4.42 -10.20 -6.83
N GLY A 192 -5.34 -10.44 -7.77
CA GLY A 192 -6.71 -10.87 -7.47
C GLY A 192 -7.63 -9.77 -6.92
N THR A 193 -8.80 -10.21 -6.48
CA THR A 193 -9.86 -9.36 -5.94
C THR A 193 -9.85 -9.44 -4.42
N LYS A 194 -9.40 -8.38 -3.76
CA LYS A 194 -9.51 -8.24 -2.30
C LYS A 194 -10.87 -7.67 -1.93
N TRP A 195 -11.50 -8.25 -0.92
CA TRP A 195 -12.81 -7.85 -0.43
C TRP A 195 -12.64 -7.17 0.92
N PHE A 196 -13.26 -6.00 1.06
CA PHE A 196 -13.24 -5.23 2.29
C PHE A 196 -14.66 -5.15 2.82
N LYS A 197 -14.83 -5.42 4.10
CA LYS A 197 -16.08 -5.12 4.78
C LYS A 197 -16.26 -3.60 4.84
N VAL A 198 -17.46 -3.14 4.48
CA VAL A 198 -17.85 -1.72 4.43
C VAL A 198 -19.19 -1.50 5.14
N PRO A 199 -19.47 -0.28 5.64
CA PRO A 199 -20.79 0.06 6.16
C PRO A 199 -21.90 -0.08 5.12
N ASP A 200 -23.13 -0.38 5.55
CA ASP A 200 -24.26 -0.57 4.63
C ASP A 200 -24.56 0.68 3.77
N HIS A 201 -24.37 1.85 4.37
CA HIS A 201 -24.56 3.16 3.75
C HIS A 201 -23.42 3.57 2.79
N TYR A 202 -22.40 2.73 2.62
CA TYR A 202 -21.29 3.01 1.70
C TYR A 202 -21.78 2.92 0.25
N ASP A 203 -21.66 4.03 -0.49
CA ASP A 203 -22.09 4.11 -1.89
C ASP A 203 -21.04 3.50 -2.82
N ILE A 204 -21.45 2.54 -3.64
CA ILE A 204 -20.57 1.81 -4.56
C ILE A 204 -21.21 1.86 -5.93
N ALA A 205 -20.59 2.59 -6.85
CA ALA A 205 -21.13 2.79 -8.20
C ALA A 205 -21.14 1.54 -9.08
N THR A 206 -20.39 0.49 -8.73
CA THR A 206 -20.22 -0.72 -9.54
C THR A 206 -20.76 -1.94 -8.80
N GLU A 207 -21.98 -2.37 -9.15
CA GLU A 207 -22.68 -3.49 -8.49
C GLU A 207 -21.89 -4.80 -8.50
N THR A 208 -21.15 -5.09 -9.58
CA THR A 208 -20.32 -6.31 -9.69
C THR A 208 -19.17 -6.36 -8.70
N ARG A 209 -18.88 -5.24 -8.03
CA ARG A 209 -17.88 -5.16 -6.96
C ARG A 209 -18.47 -5.25 -5.56
N ILE A 210 -19.77 -5.53 -5.45
CA ILE A 210 -20.48 -5.67 -4.18
C ILE A 210 -20.81 -7.14 -3.98
N LYS A 211 -20.60 -7.64 -2.76
CA LYS A 211 -21.21 -8.89 -2.30
C LYS A 211 -21.78 -8.69 -0.89
N THR A 212 -22.80 -9.47 -0.55
CA THR A 212 -23.38 -9.49 0.79
C THR A 212 -23.34 -10.92 1.32
N GLU A 213 -22.71 -11.11 2.48
CA GLU A 213 -22.61 -12.41 3.14
C GLU A 213 -23.06 -12.24 4.60
N ASN A 214 -24.03 -13.05 5.04
CA ASN A 214 -24.60 -13.00 6.41
C ASN A 214 -25.09 -11.59 6.83
N GLY A 215 -25.68 -10.85 5.89
CA GLY A 215 -26.14 -9.47 6.13
C GLY A 215 -25.02 -8.42 6.16
N GLN A 216 -23.75 -8.82 6.02
CA GLN A 216 -22.62 -7.92 5.92
C GLN A 216 -22.30 -7.57 4.46
N LYS A 217 -22.24 -6.27 4.15
CA LYS A 217 -21.81 -5.75 2.84
C LYS A 217 -20.29 -5.74 2.71
N TYR A 218 -19.80 -6.13 1.53
CA TYR A 218 -18.40 -6.09 1.14
C TYR A 218 -18.22 -5.37 -0.19
N PHE A 219 -17.08 -4.70 -0.35
CA PHE A 219 -16.64 -4.04 -1.57
C PHE A 219 -15.31 -4.61 -2.04
N SER A 220 -15.19 -4.90 -3.33
CA SER A 220 -13.93 -5.34 -3.91
C SER A 220 -13.13 -4.22 -4.55
N MET A 221 -11.82 -4.22 -4.27
CA MET A 221 -10.86 -3.29 -4.89
C MET A 221 -9.64 -4.04 -5.42
N GLY A 222 -9.63 -4.27 -6.74
CA GLY A 222 -8.46 -4.84 -7.43
C GLY A 222 -7.25 -3.89 -7.53
N SER A 223 -7.38 -2.66 -7.02
CA SER A 223 -6.28 -1.68 -6.97
C SER A 223 -5.60 -1.62 -5.59
N VAL A 224 -5.88 -2.55 -4.69
CA VAL A 224 -5.28 -2.56 -3.34
C VAL A 224 -4.03 -3.43 -3.30
N PHE A 225 -2.93 -2.81 -2.91
CA PHE A 225 -1.60 -3.39 -2.81
C PHE A 225 -1.10 -3.35 -1.37
N TRP A 226 -0.31 -4.35 -1.02
CA TRP A 226 0.64 -4.31 0.08
C TRP A 226 1.88 -3.51 -0.33
N PHE A 227 2.38 -2.69 0.57
CA PHE A 227 3.61 -1.92 0.45
C PHE A 227 4.49 -2.16 1.68
N THR A 228 5.79 -2.31 1.46
CA THR A 228 6.72 -2.68 2.53
C THR A 228 8.13 -2.20 2.26
N ASN A 229 8.93 -2.19 3.32
CA ASN A 229 10.40 -2.09 3.27
C ASN A 229 11.09 -3.29 3.97
N LEU A 230 10.34 -4.37 4.19
CA LEU A 230 10.83 -5.68 4.60
C LEU A 230 11.17 -6.51 3.36
N ASP A 231 12.35 -7.12 3.36
CA ASP A 231 12.79 -7.88 2.20
C ASP A 231 11.89 -9.10 1.98
N ASN A 232 11.70 -9.50 0.73
CA ASN A 232 10.90 -10.67 0.41
C ASN A 232 11.41 -11.33 -0.88
N ARG A 233 11.09 -12.62 -1.04
CA ARG A 233 11.56 -13.42 -2.18
C ARG A 233 11.13 -12.84 -3.53
N LYS A 234 9.87 -12.39 -3.66
CA LYS A 234 9.29 -11.86 -4.91
C LYS A 234 10.10 -10.68 -5.46
N ARG A 235 10.65 -9.85 -4.58
CA ARG A 235 11.51 -8.71 -4.91
C ARG A 235 12.78 -9.08 -5.68
N HIS A 236 13.19 -10.35 -5.61
CA HIS A 236 14.38 -10.88 -6.25
C HIS A 236 14.06 -11.84 -7.40
N GLU A 237 12.78 -12.01 -7.74
CA GLU A 237 12.35 -12.84 -8.87
C GLU A 237 12.54 -12.09 -10.18
N ASP A 238 13.07 -12.79 -11.18
CA ASP A 238 13.20 -12.23 -12.52
C ASP A 238 11.87 -12.27 -13.26
N ILE A 239 11.55 -11.19 -13.96
CA ILE A 239 10.53 -11.22 -15.00
C ILE A 239 11.09 -12.04 -16.16
N ILE A 240 10.41 -13.13 -16.51
CA ILE A 240 10.75 -13.92 -17.70
C ILE A 240 10.40 -13.09 -18.93
N LEU A 241 11.42 -12.64 -19.65
CA LEU A 241 11.31 -11.89 -20.89
C LEU A 241 11.37 -12.86 -22.08
N TYR A 242 10.51 -12.67 -23.07
CA TYR A 242 10.43 -13.54 -24.24
C TYR A 242 10.10 -12.81 -25.55
N LYS A 243 9.82 -11.51 -25.48
CA LYS A 243 9.60 -10.68 -26.66
C LYS A 243 10.92 -10.14 -27.20
N THR A 244 10.92 -9.75 -28.46
CA THR A 244 12.06 -9.12 -29.16
C THR A 244 11.62 -7.77 -29.72
N TYR A 245 12.52 -6.79 -29.69
CA TYR A 245 12.34 -5.48 -30.28
C TYR A 245 12.80 -5.49 -31.74
N TYR A 246 13.98 -6.02 -32.03
CA TYR A 246 14.53 -6.00 -33.38
C TYR A 246 13.68 -6.87 -34.32
N GLY A 247 13.26 -6.27 -35.44
CA GLY A 247 12.31 -6.86 -36.38
C GLY A 247 10.83 -6.77 -35.96
N ASN A 248 10.52 -6.13 -34.83
CA ASN A 248 9.16 -5.91 -34.32
C ASN A 248 8.96 -4.45 -33.86
N GLU A 249 9.73 -3.51 -34.42
CA GLU A 249 9.81 -2.12 -33.96
C GLU A 249 8.44 -1.41 -33.98
N SER A 250 7.55 -1.81 -34.89
CA SER A 250 6.17 -1.30 -34.96
C SER A 250 5.31 -1.61 -33.73
N GLU A 251 5.68 -2.61 -32.93
CA GLU A 251 4.99 -2.94 -31.66
C GLU A 251 5.44 -2.06 -30.49
N TYR A 252 6.51 -1.26 -30.68
CA TYR A 252 7.19 -0.47 -29.66
C TYR A 252 7.35 0.98 -30.11
N PRO A 253 6.25 1.75 -30.21
CA PRO A 253 6.32 3.14 -30.67
C PRO A 253 7.24 3.96 -29.76
N THR A 254 7.99 4.88 -30.37
CA THR A 254 8.83 5.85 -29.64
C THR A 254 7.98 7.00 -29.13
N TYR A 255 8.37 7.59 -28.01
CA TYR A 255 7.71 8.80 -27.53
C TYR A 255 8.17 10.06 -28.27
N ASP A 256 7.27 11.02 -28.43
CA ASP A 256 7.59 12.32 -29.06
C ASP A 256 8.44 13.21 -28.14
N ASN A 257 8.29 13.03 -26.82
CA ASN A 257 8.82 13.93 -25.79
C ASN A 257 9.84 13.29 -24.82
N TYR A 258 10.22 12.03 -25.08
CA TYR A 258 11.25 11.29 -24.36
C TYR A 258 12.03 10.38 -25.33
N ASP A 259 13.33 10.24 -25.11
CA ASP A 259 14.16 9.26 -25.83
C ASP A 259 13.97 7.84 -25.26
N ALA A 260 12.77 7.30 -25.43
CA ALA A 260 12.37 5.99 -24.94
C ALA A 260 11.26 5.38 -25.80
N ILE A 261 11.12 4.06 -25.72
CA ILE A 261 10.01 3.32 -26.35
C ILE A 261 8.86 3.10 -25.36
N GLU A 262 7.65 3.00 -25.89
CA GLU A 262 6.47 2.55 -25.17
C GLU A 262 6.41 1.03 -25.10
N VAL A 263 6.30 0.51 -23.88
CA VAL A 263 6.03 -0.90 -23.62
C VAL A 263 4.72 -0.99 -22.87
N ASN A 264 3.62 -1.18 -23.61
CA ASN A 264 2.27 -1.04 -23.06
C ASN A 264 1.89 -2.11 -22.02
N LYS A 265 2.62 -3.23 -21.97
CA LYS A 265 2.41 -4.32 -21.00
C LYS A 265 3.75 -4.81 -20.48
N VAL A 266 3.83 -5.09 -19.18
CA VAL A 266 5.04 -5.68 -18.56
C VAL A 266 5.46 -6.98 -19.26
N ALA A 267 4.50 -7.78 -19.72
CA ALA A 267 4.76 -9.01 -20.48
C ALA A 267 5.39 -8.79 -21.87
N ASN A 268 5.38 -7.55 -22.37
CA ASN A 268 5.95 -7.18 -23.66
C ASN A 268 7.36 -6.59 -23.52
N ILE A 269 7.96 -6.53 -22.33
CA ILE A 269 9.33 -6.03 -22.19
C ILE A 269 10.28 -6.91 -23.05
N PRO A 270 11.00 -6.33 -24.02
CA PRO A 270 11.85 -7.07 -24.92
C PRO A 270 13.15 -7.55 -24.25
N THR A 271 13.67 -8.68 -24.75
CA THR A 271 14.90 -9.34 -24.27
C THR A 271 16.18 -8.75 -24.85
N ASP A 272 16.08 -7.97 -25.93
CA ASP A 272 17.18 -7.56 -26.81
C ASP A 272 17.33 -6.03 -26.92
N PHE A 273 16.47 -5.25 -26.26
CA PHE A 273 16.52 -3.79 -26.28
C PHE A 273 17.30 -3.21 -25.09
N LYS A 274 18.43 -2.54 -25.37
CA LYS A 274 19.27 -1.88 -24.35
C LYS A 274 18.84 -0.45 -24.00
N GLY A 275 17.95 0.13 -24.80
CA GLY A 275 17.51 1.51 -24.65
C GLY A 275 16.56 1.71 -23.46
N VAL A 276 16.06 2.92 -23.33
CA VAL A 276 15.12 3.26 -22.26
C VAL A 276 13.69 2.90 -22.65
N MET A 277 12.94 2.37 -21.68
CA MET A 277 11.57 1.91 -21.88
C MET A 277 10.64 2.61 -20.88
N GLY A 278 9.49 3.08 -21.35
CA GLY A 278 8.38 3.41 -20.46
C GLY A 278 7.44 2.21 -20.32
N VAL A 279 7.28 1.71 -19.10
CA VAL A 279 6.41 0.57 -18.76
C VAL A 279 5.24 1.01 -17.87
N PRO A 280 4.15 0.23 -17.74
CA PRO A 280 3.03 0.60 -16.88
C PRO A 280 3.45 0.64 -15.40
N ILE A 281 2.77 1.45 -14.58
CA ILE A 281 3.06 1.55 -13.14
C ILE A 281 2.94 0.23 -12.38
N THR A 282 2.16 -0.72 -12.90
CA THR A 282 2.03 -2.07 -12.35
C THR A 282 3.32 -2.89 -12.48
N PHE A 283 4.30 -2.43 -13.26
CA PHE A 283 5.67 -2.96 -13.26
C PHE A 283 6.28 -3.01 -11.85
N ILE A 284 5.97 -2.04 -10.99
CA ILE A 284 6.50 -1.99 -9.62
C ILE A 284 6.17 -3.26 -8.81
N ASP A 285 5.05 -3.92 -9.10
CA ASP A 285 4.70 -5.19 -8.45
C ASP A 285 5.68 -6.33 -8.77
N LYS A 286 6.36 -6.25 -9.91
CA LYS A 286 7.30 -7.26 -10.41
C LYS A 286 8.74 -6.72 -10.46
N TYR A 287 8.99 -5.57 -9.86
CA TYR A 287 10.27 -4.90 -9.97
C TYR A 287 11.35 -5.64 -9.17
N ASN A 288 12.38 -6.07 -9.89
CA ASN A 288 13.60 -6.60 -9.33
C ASN A 288 14.77 -5.65 -9.67
N PRO A 289 15.42 -5.00 -8.68
CA PRO A 289 16.51 -4.06 -8.93
C PRO A 289 17.81 -4.72 -9.44
N ASN A 290 17.90 -6.05 -9.38
CA ASN A 290 19.00 -6.79 -9.98
C ASN A 290 18.77 -7.06 -11.47
N GLN A 291 17.54 -6.91 -11.96
CA GLN A 291 17.18 -7.08 -13.37
C GLN A 291 17.01 -5.73 -14.07
N PHE A 292 16.36 -4.76 -13.43
CA PHE A 292 16.06 -3.46 -14.01
C PHE A 292 16.57 -2.32 -13.14
N GLU A 293 16.84 -1.19 -13.78
CA GLU A 293 17.07 0.09 -13.15
C GLU A 293 15.86 0.98 -13.38
N ILE A 294 15.33 1.59 -12.31
CA ILE A 294 14.31 2.64 -12.42
C ILE A 294 15.02 3.98 -12.59
N LEU A 295 14.88 4.58 -13.77
CA LEU A 295 15.40 5.90 -14.06
C LEU A 295 14.45 6.99 -13.54
N GLY A 296 13.15 6.72 -13.60
CA GLY A 296 12.14 7.61 -13.06
C GLY A 296 10.71 7.32 -13.46
N MET A 297 9.85 8.35 -13.48
CA MET A 297 8.44 8.21 -13.86
C MET A 297 7.92 9.43 -14.60
N ALA A 298 7.29 9.19 -15.74
CA ALA A 298 6.58 10.17 -16.54
C ALA A 298 5.10 10.17 -16.12
N SER A 299 4.59 11.26 -15.52
CA SER A 299 3.23 11.34 -14.98
C SER A 299 2.60 12.74 -15.14
N SER A 300 1.28 12.83 -14.91
CA SER A 300 0.53 14.08 -14.99
C SER A 300 0.80 15.05 -13.83
N ALA A 301 1.55 14.62 -12.81
CA ALA A 301 1.93 15.47 -11.67
C ALA A 301 3.11 16.42 -12.00
N GLY A 302 3.62 16.36 -13.23
CA GLY A 302 4.69 17.21 -13.74
C GLY A 302 6.04 16.52 -13.79
N TYR A 303 6.97 17.14 -14.52
CA TYR A 303 8.33 16.66 -14.68
C TYR A 303 9.17 17.10 -13.48
N ASN A 304 9.93 16.16 -12.92
CA ASN A 304 10.97 16.47 -11.95
C ASN A 304 12.28 15.84 -12.45
N SER A 305 13.25 16.66 -12.80
CA SER A 305 14.54 16.21 -13.35
C SER A 305 15.31 15.29 -12.40
N GLU A 306 15.20 15.49 -11.09
CA GLU A 306 15.84 14.64 -10.08
C GLU A 306 15.20 13.25 -10.03
N VAL A 307 13.90 13.17 -10.32
CA VAL A 307 13.12 11.93 -10.31
C VAL A 307 13.19 11.19 -11.65
N VAL A 308 13.14 11.89 -12.78
CA VAL A 308 13.01 11.29 -14.12
C VAL A 308 14.37 10.96 -14.76
N GLY A 309 15.41 11.75 -14.48
CA GLY A 309 16.76 11.51 -14.99
C GLY A 309 16.89 11.58 -16.53
N MET A 310 15.85 12.02 -17.26
CA MET A 310 15.84 12.15 -18.72
C MET A 310 15.28 13.49 -19.16
N PRO A 311 15.86 14.16 -20.18
CA PRO A 311 15.31 15.40 -20.72
C PRO A 311 13.84 15.24 -21.15
N PHE A 312 12.98 16.13 -20.65
CA PHE A 312 11.58 16.23 -21.04
C PHE A 312 11.38 17.39 -22.01
N LEU A 313 10.78 17.11 -23.16
CA LEU A 313 10.49 18.09 -24.20
C LEU A 313 8.99 18.47 -24.14
N GLY A 314 8.59 19.33 -23.19
CA GLY A 314 7.21 19.81 -23.10
C GLY A 314 6.93 20.78 -21.94
N GLU A 315 5.66 21.17 -21.78
CA GLU A 315 5.20 22.08 -20.73
C GLU A 315 4.22 21.38 -19.76
N LYS A 316 4.58 21.35 -18.47
CA LYS A 316 3.79 20.93 -17.29
C LYS A 316 3.22 19.50 -17.24
N ASP A 317 2.67 18.94 -18.31
CA ASP A 317 2.21 17.55 -18.35
C ASP A 317 3.33 16.64 -18.85
N ALA A 318 3.94 15.91 -17.92
CA ALA A 318 5.10 15.09 -18.20
C ALA A 318 4.75 13.66 -18.62
N ARG A 319 3.49 13.39 -18.98
CA ARG A 319 3.12 12.09 -19.54
C ARG A 319 3.78 11.92 -20.92
N PRO A 320 4.17 10.68 -21.27
CA PRO A 320 4.70 10.44 -22.60
C PRO A 320 3.66 10.73 -23.68
N LEU A 321 4.14 11.21 -24.83
CA LEU A 321 3.33 11.50 -26.02
C LEU A 321 3.62 10.47 -27.10
N ILE A 322 2.58 9.98 -27.75
CA ILE A 322 2.67 9.19 -28.98
C ILE A 322 1.75 9.85 -29.99
N GLU A 323 2.29 10.28 -31.12
CA GLU A 323 1.54 11.00 -32.17
C GLU A 323 0.76 12.21 -31.60
N GLY A 324 1.39 12.95 -30.68
CA GLY A 324 0.82 14.13 -30.02
C GLY A 324 -0.26 13.84 -28.98
N LYS A 325 -0.51 12.57 -28.64
CA LYS A 325 -1.51 12.16 -27.64
C LYS A 325 -0.84 11.67 -26.37
N ASN A 326 -1.33 12.14 -25.23
CA ASN A 326 -0.90 11.69 -23.91
C ASN A 326 -1.20 10.19 -23.71
N THR A 327 -0.20 9.45 -23.26
CA THR A 327 -0.37 8.10 -22.73
C THR A 327 -0.77 8.14 -21.25
N PHE A 328 -0.92 6.97 -20.64
CA PHE A 328 -0.97 6.85 -19.18
C PHE A 328 0.40 7.15 -18.55
N ALA A 329 0.45 7.30 -17.22
CA ALA A 329 1.71 7.40 -16.51
C ALA A 329 2.58 6.16 -16.73
N ARG A 330 3.88 6.36 -16.92
CA ARG A 330 4.86 5.31 -17.21
C ARG A 330 6.04 5.37 -16.24
N VAL A 331 6.46 4.21 -15.74
CA VAL A 331 7.73 4.06 -15.05
C VAL A 331 8.80 3.90 -16.12
N ILE A 332 9.84 4.71 -16.03
CA ILE A 332 10.95 4.74 -16.97
C ILE A 332 12.04 3.81 -16.46
N ILE A 333 12.36 2.77 -17.23
CA ILE A 333 13.27 1.71 -16.84
C ILE A 333 14.35 1.45 -17.88
N LYS A 334 15.43 0.82 -17.43
CA LYS A 334 16.47 0.22 -18.27
C LYS A 334 16.76 -1.19 -17.81
N ASN A 335 16.99 -2.11 -18.74
CA ASN A 335 17.42 -3.47 -18.40
C ASN A 335 18.92 -3.47 -18.05
N LYS A 336 19.29 -4.03 -16.91
CA LYS A 336 20.68 -4.05 -16.42
C LYS A 336 21.51 -5.20 -16.97
N ARG A 337 20.88 -6.17 -17.64
CA ARG A 337 21.49 -7.45 -18.03
C ARG A 337 21.79 -7.58 -19.52
N ILE A 338 21.56 -6.53 -20.31
CA ILE A 338 21.76 -6.52 -21.77
C ILE A 338 22.88 -5.56 -22.14
#